data_AF-A0A2N9FPM1-F1
#
_entry.id   AF-A0A2N9FPM1-F1
#
_cell.length_a   1.000
_cell.length_b   1.000
_cell.length_c   1.000
_cell.angle_alpha   90.00
_cell.angle_beta   90.00
_cell.angle_gamma   90.00
#
_symmetry.space_group_name_H-M   'P 1'
#
loop_
_entity.id
_entity.type
_entity.pdbx_description
1 polymer ?
#
loop_
_entity_poly.entity_id
_entity_poly.type
_entity_poly.pdbx_seq_one_letter_code
_entity_poly.pdbx_strand_id
1 'polypeptide(L)' 'MSLFGKVETDVEIKASAEKFHEVFSCRPHHISNVCPAKVQGVALHEGEWGNEGAVVCWDYVHGKGT' A
#
# COMPACT_ATOMS: atom_id res chain seq x y z
N MET A 1 -17.18 19.12 19.18
CA MET A 1 -16.00 19.00 18.30
C MET A 1 -16.18 17.74 17.47
N SER A 2 -16.11 17.85 16.14
CA SER A 2 -16.22 16.70 15.22
C SER A 2 -14.84 16.08 15.01
N LEU A 3 -14.70 14.76 15.15
CA LEU A 3 -13.45 14.00 14.94
C LEU A 3 -13.38 13.44 13.50
N PHE A 4 -13.87 14.20 12.51
CA PHE A 4 -13.91 13.77 11.11
C PHE A 4 -13.14 14.76 10.23
N GLY A 5 -12.30 14.23 9.35
CA GLY A 5 -11.54 14.99 8.36
C GLY A 5 -11.07 14.11 7.21
N LYS A 6 -10.82 14.72 6.04
CA LYS A 6 -10.33 14.08 4.81
C LYS A 6 -9.08 14.80 4.33
N VAL A 7 -8.04 14.06 3.94
CA VAL A 7 -6.80 14.59 3.38
C VAL A 7 -6.55 13.90 2.04
N GLU A 8 -6.20 14.67 1.01
CA GLU A 8 -5.96 14.18 -0.36
C GLU A 8 -4.67 14.80 -0.92
N THR A 9 -4.01 14.08 -1.83
CA THR A 9 -2.82 14.56 -2.55
C THR A 9 -2.74 13.89 -3.90
N ASP A 10 -2.23 14.61 -4.90
CA ASP A 10 -2.02 14.13 -6.26
C ASP A 10 -0.54 14.24 -6.62
N VAL A 11 0.03 13.18 -7.19
CA VAL A 11 1.42 13.14 -7.63
C VAL A 11 1.46 12.55 -9.04
N GLU A 12 2.08 13.27 -9.98
CA GLU A 12 2.27 12.78 -11.34
C GLU A 12 3.31 11.66 -11.38
N ILE A 13 2.94 10.53 -11.98
CA ILE A 13 3.85 9.40 -12.19
C ILE A 13 4.11 9.20 -13.68
N LYS A 14 5.33 8.79 -14.01
CA LYS A 14 5.72 8.43 -15.38
C LYS A 14 5.37 6.98 -15.75
N ALA A 15 4.93 6.18 -14.77
CA ALA A 15 4.56 4.78 -14.97
C ALA A 15 3.13 4.65 -15.50
N SER A 16 2.83 3.51 -16.15
CA SER A 16 1.45 3.20 -16.57
C SER A 16 0.52 3.12 -15.37
N ALA A 17 -0.63 3.78 -15.47
CA ALA A 17 -1.68 3.75 -14.45
C ALA A 17 -2.16 2.32 -14.15
N GLU A 18 -2.30 1.49 -15.19
CA GLU A 18 -2.71 0.08 -15.07
C GLU A 18 -1.72 -0.72 -14.23
N LYS A 19 -0.43 -0.60 -14.55
CA LYS A 19 0.64 -1.31 -13.81
C LYS A 19 0.74 -0.83 -12.38
N PHE A 20 0.62 0.48 -12.15
CA PHE A 20 0.64 1.03 -10.80
C PHE A 20 -0.54 0.49 -9.99
N HIS A 21 -1.76 0.54 -10.55
CA HIS A 21 -2.96 0.01 -9.89
C HIS A 21 -2.83 -1.48 -9.57
N GLU A 22 -2.39 -2.32 -10.53
CA GLU A 22 -2.24 -3.77 -10.34
C GLU A 22 -1.31 -4.12 -9.16
N VAL A 23 -0.23 -3.35 -8.96
CA VAL A 23 0.70 -3.57 -7.86
C VAL A 23 0.01 -3.35 -6.51
N PHE A 24 -0.82 -2.33 -6.36
CA PHE A 24 -1.51 -2.07 -5.10
C PHE A 24 -2.75 -2.94 -4.90
N SER A 25 -3.48 -3.28 -5.97
CA SER A 25 -4.73 -4.04 -5.88
C SER A 25 -4.49 -5.55 -5.80
N CYS A 26 -3.68 -6.09 -6.71
CA CYS A 26 -3.57 -7.54 -6.92
C CYS A 26 -2.26 -8.12 -6.39
N ARG A 27 -1.20 -7.31 -6.31
CA ARG A 27 0.16 -7.79 -5.98
C ARG A 27 0.84 -6.97 -4.89
N PRO A 28 0.17 -6.61 -3.79
CA PRO A 28 0.73 -5.71 -2.79
C PRO A 28 1.98 -6.29 -2.09
N HIS A 29 2.13 -7.62 -2.06
CA HIS A 29 3.33 -8.29 -1.55
C HIS A 29 4.63 -7.90 -2.25
N HIS A 30 4.56 -7.42 -3.50
CA HIS A 30 5.74 -6.90 -4.20
C HIS A 30 6.23 -5.56 -3.69
N ILE A 31 5.40 -4.78 -2.97
CA ILE A 31 5.76 -3.42 -2.54
C ILE A 31 6.93 -3.44 -1.55
N SER A 32 7.05 -4.50 -0.74
CA SER A 32 8.21 -4.72 0.13
C SER A 32 9.54 -4.77 -0.63
N ASN A 33 9.53 -5.26 -1.88
CA ASN A 33 10.71 -5.27 -2.75
C ASN A 33 10.91 -3.93 -3.50
N VAL A 34 9.83 -3.22 -3.79
CA VAL A 34 9.87 -1.93 -4.51
C VAL A 34 10.37 -0.80 -3.60
N CYS A 35 9.94 -0.78 -2.34
CA CYS A 35 10.32 0.25 -1.38
C CYS A 35 10.64 -0.33 0.03
N PRO A 36 11.68 -1.18 0.16
CA PRO A 36 12.01 -1.87 1.42
C PRO A 36 12.30 -0.93 2.59
N ALA A 37 12.78 0.29 2.29
CA ALA A 37 13.05 1.31 3.29
C ALA A 37 11.77 1.89 3.94
N LYS A 38 10.60 1.70 3.31
CA LYS A 38 9.30 2.18 3.81
C LYS A 38 8.39 1.03 4.21
N VAL A 39 8.33 -0.01 3.40
CA VAL A 39 7.50 -1.21 3.64
C VAL A 39 8.44 -2.40 3.72
N GLN A 40 8.47 -3.06 4.87
CA GLN A 40 9.36 -4.20 5.12
C GLN A 40 8.68 -5.53 4.81
N GLY A 41 7.35 -5.59 4.93
CA GLY A 41 6.60 -6.82 4.81
C GLY A 41 5.15 -6.55 4.46
N VAL A 42 4.56 -7.48 3.69
CA VAL A 42 3.15 -7.45 3.34
C VAL A 42 2.68 -8.89 3.28
N ALA A 43 1.76 -9.26 4.17
CA ALA A 43 1.27 -10.63 4.33
C ALA A 43 -0.25 -10.68 4.16
N LEU A 44 -0.73 -11.73 3.51
CA LEU A 44 -2.17 -12.02 3.42
C LEU A 44 -2.61 -12.62 4.75
N HIS A 45 -3.62 -12.00 5.37
CA HIS A 45 -4.20 -12.50 6.60
C HIS A 45 -5.46 -13.33 6.32
N GLU A 46 -6.35 -12.82 5.45
CA GLU A 46 -7.60 -13.47 5.08
C GLU A 46 -7.93 -13.24 3.60
N GLY A 47 -8.66 -14.18 3.01
CA GLY A 47 -9.12 -14.10 1.62
C GLY A 47 -8.05 -14.46 0.61
N GLU A 48 -8.09 -13.79 -0.55
CA GLU A 48 -7.17 -13.99 -1.67
C GLU A 48 -6.71 -12.63 -2.21
N TRP A 49 -5.46 -12.55 -2.65
CA TRP A 49 -4.91 -11.33 -3.24
C TRP A 49 -5.74 -10.84 -4.42
N GLY A 50 -6.03 -9.53 -4.48
CA GLY A 50 -6.76 -8.93 -5.59
C GLY A 50 -8.27 -9.08 -5.54
N ASN A 51 -8.80 -9.82 -4.55
CA ASN A 51 -10.24 -9.98 -4.39
C ASN A 51 -10.79 -9.05 -3.31
N GLU A 52 -12.04 -8.61 -3.50
CA GLU A 52 -12.74 -7.82 -2.49
C GLU A 52 -12.90 -8.62 -1.19
N GLY A 53 -12.73 -7.93 -0.06
CA GLY A 53 -12.79 -8.55 1.26
C GLY A 53 -11.47 -9.16 1.75
N ALA A 54 -10.39 -9.12 0.95
CA ALA A 54 -9.08 -9.55 1.41
C ALA A 54 -8.54 -8.68 2.55
N VAL A 55 -7.98 -9.32 3.58
CA VAL A 55 -7.33 -8.64 4.71
C VAL A 55 -5.82 -8.78 4.57
N VAL A 56 -5.12 -7.65 4.55
CA VAL A 56 -3.68 -7.60 4.33
C VAL A 56 -2.99 -6.90 5.51
N CYS A 57 -2.00 -7.56 6.07
CA CYS A 57 -1.12 -7.00 7.09
C CYS A 57 0.08 -6.32 6.42
N TRP A 58 0.32 -5.05 6.77
CA TRP A 58 1.42 -4.23 6.25
C TRP A 58 2.40 -3.90 7.37
N ASP A 59 3.64 -4.33 7.22
CA ASP A 59 4.74 -3.93 8.08
C ASP A 59 5.46 -2.75 7.43
N TYR A 60 5.33 -1.56 8.03
CA TYR A 60 5.88 -0.32 7.48
C TYR A 60 6.50 0.57 8.56
N VAL A 61 7.41 1.45 8.13
CA VAL A 61 8.00 2.50 8.98
C VAL A 61 7.54 3.87 8.53
N HIS A 62 7.11 4.70 9.48
CA HIS A 62 6.74 6.09 9.26
C HIS A 62 7.65 7.02 10.08
N GLY A 63 8.03 8.17 9.49
CA GLY A 63 9.00 9.10 10.07
C GLY A 63 10.47 8.76 9.76
N LYS A 64 11.39 9.46 10.41
CA LYS A 64 12.81 9.08 10.51
C LYS A 64 13.00 8.35 11.84
N GLY A 65 13.54 7.14 11.82
CA GLY A 65 14.17 6.57 13.01
C GLY A 65 15.30 7.51 13.44
N THR A 66 15.19 8.09 14.63
CA THR A 66 16.29 8.78 15.29
C THR A 66 17.38 7.79 15.67
#